data_AF-A0A653E634-F1
#
_entry.id   AF-A0A653E634-F1
#
_cell.length_a   1.000
_cell.length_b   1.000
_cell.length_c   1.000
_cell.angle_alpha   90.00
_cell.angle_beta   90.00
_cell.angle_gamma   90.00
#
_symmetry.space_group_name_H-M   'P 1'
#
loop_
_entity.id
_entity.type
_entity.pdbx_description
1 polymer ?
#
loop_
_entity_poly.entity_id
_entity_poly.type
_entity_poly.pdbx_seq_one_letter_code
_entity_poly.pdbx_strand_id
1 'polypeptide(L)'
;MSKLKACPFCGENPPDDSHTLTDGGFKYGAVVCGCGAVGPDTRTDYKEWPHWKTAALAEWNRRAIPEGYALVPVDQLKKIHRDLDACQKLIWANMRGCDPAYYEDAQASLAHIEAMLAAAQEVE
;
A
#
# COMPACT_ATOMS: atom_id res chain seq x y z
N MET A 1 -2.04 21.26 -8.65
CA MET A 1 -1.66 19.87 -8.97
C MET A 1 -2.20 18.98 -7.86
N SER A 2 -2.84 17.86 -8.20
CA SER A 2 -3.35 16.91 -7.20
C SER A 2 -2.19 16.31 -6.39
N LYS A 3 -2.35 16.16 -5.07
CA LYS A 3 -1.38 15.51 -4.18
C LYS A 3 -1.05 14.11 -4.72
N LEU A 4 0.24 13.76 -4.81
CA LEU A 4 0.70 12.44 -5.25
C LEU A 4 0.17 11.38 -4.27
N LYS A 5 -0.41 10.30 -4.80
CA LYS A 5 -0.89 9.18 -3.99
C LYS A 5 0.33 8.35 -3.54
N ALA A 6 0.38 8.05 -2.25
CA ALA A 6 1.33 7.11 -1.65
C ALA A 6 1.36 5.76 -2.38
N CYS A 7 2.48 5.04 -2.32
CA CYS A 7 2.61 3.69 -2.84
C CYS A 7 1.64 2.72 -2.16
N PRO A 8 0.91 1.88 -2.89
CA PRO A 8 -0.03 0.93 -2.29
C PRO A 8 0.67 -0.25 -1.58
N PHE A 9 2.00 -0.39 -1.73
CA PHE A 9 2.76 -1.50 -1.16
C PHE A 9 3.52 -1.10 0.12
N CYS A 10 4.21 0.06 0.12
CA CYS A 10 4.98 0.52 1.28
C CYS A 10 4.43 1.78 1.96
N GLY A 11 3.39 2.42 1.43
CA GLY A 11 2.82 3.64 2.00
C GLY A 11 3.63 4.92 1.77
N GLU A 12 4.87 4.83 1.29
CA GLU A 12 5.71 6.00 0.99
C GLU A 12 5.37 6.62 -0.37
N ASN A 13 5.68 7.91 -0.54
CA ASN A 13 5.59 8.55 -1.85
C ASN A 13 6.82 8.16 -2.71
N PRO A 14 6.63 7.91 -4.02
CA PRO A 14 7.75 7.78 -4.93
C PRO A 14 8.72 8.96 -4.82
N PRO A 15 10.05 8.73 -4.79
CA PRO A 15 11.02 9.81 -4.84
C PRO A 15 10.86 10.63 -6.12
N ASP A 16 11.17 11.92 -6.04
CA ASP A 16 10.80 12.89 -7.08
C ASP A 16 11.50 12.68 -8.43
N ASP A 17 12.59 11.90 -8.46
CA ASP A 17 13.36 11.50 -9.65
C ASP A 17 13.39 9.98 -9.88
N SER A 18 12.57 9.21 -9.17
CA SER A 18 12.55 7.75 -9.31
C SER A 18 11.66 7.33 -10.49
N HIS A 19 12.31 6.99 -11.60
CA HIS A 19 11.67 6.57 -12.83
C HIS A 19 12.48 5.46 -13.52
N THR A 20 11.82 4.73 -14.40
CA THR A 20 12.46 3.73 -15.26
C THR A 20 11.92 3.84 -16.68
N LEU A 21 12.70 3.37 -17.65
CA LEU A 21 12.22 3.15 -19.01
C LEU A 21 11.76 1.71 -19.13
N THR A 22 10.56 1.52 -19.66
CA THR A 22 9.95 0.22 -19.91
C THR A 22 9.95 -0.04 -21.42
N ASP A 23 10.21 -1.28 -21.81
CA ASP A 23 10.20 -1.80 -23.19
C ASP A 23 10.90 -0.96 -24.29
N GLY A 24 12.05 -1.47 -24.76
CA GLY A 24 12.50 -1.24 -26.15
C GLY A 24 13.01 0.15 -26.53
N GLY A 25 13.57 0.93 -25.59
CA GLY A 25 14.36 2.12 -25.92
C GLY A 25 13.58 3.43 -25.93
N PHE A 26 13.43 4.02 -24.75
CA PHE A 26 12.86 5.35 -24.53
C PHE A 26 11.40 5.55 -24.95
N LYS A 27 10.63 4.52 -25.32
CA LYS A 27 9.25 4.69 -25.78
C LYS A 27 8.25 4.81 -24.62
N TYR A 28 8.45 4.01 -23.59
CA TYR A 28 7.64 4.01 -22.38
C TYR A 28 8.53 4.20 -21.16
N GLY A 29 7.92 4.76 -20.11
CA GLY A 29 8.55 4.89 -18.82
C GLY A 29 7.50 4.94 -17.72
N ALA A 30 7.94 4.70 -16.50
CA ALA A 30 7.09 4.62 -15.33
C ALA A 30 7.77 5.26 -14.12
N VAL A 31 6.95 5.74 -13.18
CA VAL A 31 7.41 6.11 -11.84
C VAL A 31 7.76 4.85 -11.07
N VAL A 32 8.86 4.89 -10.32
CA VAL A 32 9.30 3.79 -9.46
C VAL A 32 9.23 4.27 -8.01
N CYS A 33 8.71 3.44 -7.12
CA CYS A 33 8.77 3.70 -5.69
C CYS A 33 10.11 3.24 -5.12
N GLY A 34 10.56 3.83 -4.00
CA GLY A 34 11.78 3.40 -3.30
C GLY A 34 11.77 1.92 -2.89
N CYS A 35 10.59 1.33 -2.69
CA CYS A 35 10.43 -0.10 -2.42
C CYS A 35 10.54 -1.00 -3.66
N GLY A 36 10.79 -0.44 -4.84
CA GLY A 36 10.89 -1.17 -6.12
C GLY A 36 9.58 -1.37 -6.87
N ALA A 37 8.44 -0.89 -6.34
CA ALA A 37 7.17 -0.97 -7.05
C ALA A 37 7.17 -0.07 -8.29
N VAL A 38 6.88 -0.64 -9.46
CA VAL A 38 6.84 0.08 -10.74
C VAL A 38 5.39 0.46 -11.06
N GLY A 39 5.18 1.72 -11.40
CA GLY A 39 3.87 2.26 -11.78
C GLY A 39 3.43 1.85 -13.18
N PRO A 40 2.23 2.27 -13.61
CA PRO A 40 1.76 2.03 -14.97
C PRO A 40 2.65 2.69 -16.03
N ASP A 41 2.74 2.05 -17.19
CA ASP A 41 3.47 2.57 -18.34
C ASP A 41 2.88 3.90 -18.82
N THR A 42 3.77 4.88 -19.00
CA THR A 42 3.46 6.18 -19.57
C THR A 42 4.26 6.36 -20.84
N ARG A 43 3.61 6.89 -21.88
CA ARG A 43 4.28 7.24 -23.13
C ARG A 43 5.20 8.43 -22.90
N THR A 44 6.48 8.28 -23.21
CA THR A 44 7.50 9.34 -23.03
C THR A 44 7.61 10.29 -24.23
N ASP A 45 7.06 9.85 -25.37
CA ASP A 45 7.30 10.42 -26.70
C ASP A 45 8.79 10.56 -27.04
N TYR A 46 9.61 9.60 -26.59
CA TYR A 46 11.07 9.57 -26.75
C TYR A 46 11.80 10.77 -26.13
N LYS A 47 11.16 11.47 -25.18
CA LYS A 47 11.76 12.55 -24.42
C LYS A 47 12.44 12.03 -23.15
N GLU A 48 13.46 12.74 -22.72
CA GLU A 48 14.11 12.49 -21.43
C GLU A 48 13.26 12.95 -20.25
N TRP A 49 13.50 12.35 -19.09
CA TRP A 49 13.03 12.91 -17.82
C TRP A 49 13.59 14.33 -17.66
N PRO A 50 12.83 15.31 -17.14
CA PRO A 50 11.49 15.23 -16.56
C PRO A 50 10.34 15.58 -17.53
N HIS A 51 10.54 15.59 -18.86
CA HIS A 51 9.52 16.07 -19.81
C HIS A 51 8.17 15.32 -19.71
N TRP A 52 8.20 14.05 -19.35
CA TRP A 52 7.02 13.19 -19.18
C TRP A 52 6.68 12.90 -17.71
N LYS A 53 7.36 13.56 -16.75
CA LYS A 53 7.14 13.40 -15.30
C LYS A 53 5.69 13.60 -14.90
N THR A 54 5.08 14.71 -15.35
CA THR A 54 3.69 15.05 -14.99
C THR A 54 2.71 13.99 -15.47
N ALA A 55 2.93 13.44 -16.67
CA ALA A 55 2.10 12.36 -17.21
C ALA A 55 2.26 11.08 -16.40
N ALA A 56 3.49 10.73 -16.02
CA ALA A 56 3.76 9.51 -15.25
C ALA A 56 3.21 9.60 -13.82
N LEU A 57 3.31 10.76 -13.17
CA LEU A 57 2.66 11.00 -11.87
C LEU A 57 1.13 10.95 -11.97
N ALA A 58 0.56 11.39 -13.10
CA ALA A 58 -0.88 11.30 -13.34
C ALA A 58 -1.34 9.84 -13.54
N GLU A 59 -0.57 9.01 -14.24
CA GLU A 59 -0.85 7.57 -14.36
C GLU A 59 -0.65 6.84 -13.04
N TRP A 60 0.40 7.16 -12.29
CA TRP A 60 0.61 6.66 -10.92
C TRP A 60 -0.59 6.94 -10.03
N ASN A 61 -1.20 8.13 -10.14
CA ASN A 61 -2.39 8.49 -9.37
C ASN A 61 -3.68 7.85 -9.89
N ARG A 62 -3.72 7.46 -11.17
CA ARG A 62 -4.85 6.75 -11.80
C ARG A 62 -4.74 5.23 -11.71
N ARG A 63 -3.64 4.71 -11.17
CA ARG A 63 -3.39 3.26 -11.03
C ARG A 63 -4.60 2.55 -10.41
N ALA A 64 -4.94 1.39 -10.98
CA ALA A 64 -5.92 0.49 -10.42
C ALA A 64 -5.39 -0.16 -9.13
N ILE A 65 -6.31 -0.55 -8.25
CA ILE A 65 -5.99 -1.42 -7.12
C ILE A 65 -5.75 -2.83 -7.69
N PRO A 66 -4.69 -3.55 -7.30
CA PRO A 66 -4.44 -4.90 -7.80
C PRO A 66 -5.61 -5.86 -7.54
N GLU A 67 -5.77 -6.87 -8.40
CA GLU A 67 -6.80 -7.90 -8.21
C GLU A 67 -6.61 -8.60 -6.86
N GLY A 68 -7.71 -8.74 -6.09
CA GLY A 68 -7.68 -9.30 -4.73
C GLY A 68 -7.36 -8.29 -3.61
N TYR A 69 -7.02 -7.04 -3.94
CA TYR A 69 -6.79 -5.97 -2.96
C TYR A 69 -7.97 -4.98 -2.90
N ALA A 70 -8.18 -4.36 -1.74
CA ALA A 70 -9.21 -3.34 -1.54
C ALA A 70 -8.67 -2.15 -0.72
N LEU A 71 -9.13 -0.94 -1.06
CA LEU A 71 -8.93 0.23 -0.19
C LEU A 71 -10.02 0.23 0.88
N VAL A 72 -9.60 0.34 2.14
CA VAL A 72 -10.49 0.42 3.29
C VAL A 72 -10.26 1.74 4.05
N PRO A 73 -11.33 2.44 4.49
CA PRO A 73 -11.19 3.58 5.36
C PRO A 73 -10.45 3.23 6.66
N VAL A 74 -9.64 4.16 7.17
CA VAL A 74 -8.88 3.96 8.43
C VAL A 74 -9.80 3.59 9.59
N ASP A 75 -10.98 4.22 9.68
CA ASP A 75 -11.95 3.93 10.76
C ASP A 75 -12.54 2.52 10.65
N GLN A 76 -12.67 1.99 9.43
CA GLN A 76 -13.09 0.61 9.21
C GLN A 76 -11.99 -0.35 9.65
N LEU A 77 -10.73 -0.06 9.35
CA LEU A 77 -9.59 -0.86 9.82
C LEU A 77 -9.49 -0.86 11.36
N LYS A 78 -9.65 0.31 12.00
CA LYS A 78 -9.71 0.43 13.47
C LYS A 78 -10.87 -0.37 14.08
N LYS A 79 -12.02 -0.43 13.41
CA LYS A 79 -13.14 -1.26 13.84
C LYS A 79 -12.78 -2.75 13.77
N ILE A 80 -12.21 -3.20 12.64
CA ILE A 80 -11.77 -4.59 12.47
C ILE A 80 -10.76 -5.00 13.56
N HIS A 81 -9.78 -4.14 13.86
CA HIS A 81 -8.83 -4.36 14.95
C HIS A 81 -9.52 -4.56 16.30
N ARG A 82 -10.42 -3.65 16.69
CA ARG A 82 -11.18 -3.76 17.95
C ARG A 82 -12.04 -5.03 18.02
N ASP A 83 -12.72 -5.37 16.93
CA ASP A 83 -13.58 -6.55 16.87
C ASP A 83 -12.74 -7.84 17.00
N LEU A 84 -11.56 -7.89 16.37
CA LEU A 84 -10.65 -9.03 16.46
C LEU A 84 -10.05 -9.19 17.87
N ASP A 85 -9.63 -8.09 18.50
CA ASP A 85 -9.14 -8.06 19.89
C ASP A 85 -10.23 -8.53 20.88
N ALA A 86 -11.48 -8.09 20.69
CA ALA A 86 -12.61 -8.55 21.50
C ALA A 86 -12.87 -10.06 21.33
N CYS A 87 -12.87 -10.56 20.09
CA CYS A 87 -13.02 -11.99 19.81
C CYS A 87 -11.91 -12.83 20.46
N GLN A 88 -10.66 -12.37 20.38
CA GLN A 88 -9.52 -13.04 21.00
C GLN A 88 -9.68 -13.14 22.52
N LYS A 89 -10.11 -12.05 23.18
CA LYS A 89 -10.37 -12.03 24.63
C LYS A 89 -11.49 -12.97 25.04
N LEU A 90 -12.56 -13.08 24.25
CA LEU A 90 -13.65 -14.02 24.49
C LEU A 90 -13.22 -15.47 24.30
N ILE A 91 -12.41 -15.77 23.27
CA ILE A 91 -11.82 -17.09 23.06
C ILE A 91 -10.97 -17.49 24.27
N TRP A 92 -10.11 -16.58 24.75
CA TRP A 92 -9.28 -16.81 25.94
C TRP A 92 -10.13 -17.05 27.20
N ALA A 93 -11.17 -16.24 27.42
CA ALA A 93 -12.01 -16.34 28.61
C ALA A 93 -12.85 -17.62 28.66
N ASN A 94 -13.25 -18.16 27.50
CA ASN A 94 -14.20 -19.26 27.41
C ASN A 94 -13.59 -20.62 27.03
N MET A 95 -12.32 -20.70 26.60
CA MET A 95 -11.73 -21.97 26.18
C MET A 95 -10.66 -22.51 27.14
N ARG A 96 -11.06 -23.48 27.97
CA ARG A 96 -10.13 -24.55 28.39
C ARG A 96 -9.99 -25.51 27.21
N GLY A 97 -8.88 -25.47 26.47
CA GLY A 97 -8.52 -26.49 25.47
C GLY A 97 -8.74 -26.14 23.99
N CYS A 98 -8.76 -24.86 23.61
CA CYS A 98 -8.59 -24.51 22.19
C CYS A 98 -7.15 -24.78 21.75
N ASP A 99 -6.97 -25.05 20.46
CA ASP A 99 -5.66 -25.07 19.82
C ASP A 99 -5.02 -23.67 19.93
N PRO A 100 -3.83 -23.54 20.55
CA PRO A 100 -3.11 -22.27 20.64
C PRO A 100 -2.90 -21.56 19.31
N ALA A 101 -2.84 -22.30 18.19
CA ALA A 101 -2.62 -21.73 16.87
C ALA A 101 -3.67 -20.66 16.49
N TYR A 102 -4.94 -20.85 16.87
CA TYR A 102 -5.99 -19.87 16.59
C TYR A 102 -5.79 -18.54 17.33
N TYR A 103 -5.12 -18.57 18.47
CA TYR A 103 -4.82 -17.37 19.26
C TYR A 103 -3.56 -16.67 18.73
N GLU A 104 -2.53 -17.44 18.36
CA GLU A 104 -1.28 -16.92 17.82
C GLU A 104 -1.50 -16.20 16.47
N ASP A 105 -2.33 -16.76 15.59
CA ASP A 105 -2.67 -16.14 14.30
C ASP A 105 -3.42 -14.81 14.48
N ALA A 106 -4.32 -14.75 15.47
CA ALA A 106 -5.05 -13.53 15.81
C ALA A 106 -4.11 -12.46 16.38
N GLN A 107 -3.17 -12.83 17.26
CA GLN A 107 -2.14 -11.91 17.77
C GLN A 107 -1.27 -11.34 16.64
N ALA A 108 -0.80 -12.21 15.74
CA ALA A 108 0.02 -11.79 14.61
C ALA A 108 -0.75 -10.81 13.70
N SER A 109 -2.03 -11.08 13.45
CA SER A 109 -2.91 -10.21 12.66
C SER A 109 -3.13 -8.86 13.33
N LEU A 110 -3.36 -8.82 14.65
CA LEU A 110 -3.50 -7.57 15.40
C LEU A 110 -2.23 -6.72 15.35
N ALA A 111 -1.07 -7.33 15.58
CA ALA A 111 0.22 -6.65 15.49
C ALA A 111 0.48 -6.08 14.10
N HIS A 112 0.08 -6.80 13.04
CA HIS A 112 0.18 -6.32 11.68
C HIS A 112 -0.71 -5.09 11.43
N ILE A 113 -1.96 -5.12 11.88
CA ILE A 113 -2.90 -3.99 11.74
C ILE A 113 -2.42 -2.78 12.55
N GLU A 114 -1.85 -2.98 13.74
CA GLU A 114 -1.26 -1.90 14.54
C GLU A 114 -0.12 -1.20 13.82
N ALA A 115 0.77 -1.95 13.17
CA ALA A 115 1.84 -1.39 12.35
C ALA A 115 1.27 -0.57 11.16
N MET A 116 0.21 -1.06 10.50
CA MET A 116 -0.46 -0.31 9.43
C MET A 116 -1.07 1.00 9.92
N LEU A 117 -1.70 0.99 11.11
CA LEU A 117 -2.32 2.17 11.70
C LEU A 117 -1.27 3.19 12.15
N ALA A 118 -0.15 2.74 12.72
CA ALA A 118 0.96 3.61 13.09
C ALA A 118 1.56 4.31 11.86
N ALA A 119 1.83 3.55 10.78
CA ALA A 119 2.32 4.11 9.52
C ALA A 119 1.35 5.13 8.90
N ALA A 120 0.03 4.94 9.07
CA ALA A 120 -0.97 5.89 8.58
C ALA A 120 -0.99 7.22 9.36
N GLN A 121 -0.57 7.24 10.62
CA GLN A 121 -0.54 8.44 11.46
C GLN A 121 0.68 9.34 11.20
N GLU A 122 1.79 8.79 10.68
CA GLU A 122 3.00 9.55 10.37
C GLU A 122 2.90 10.38 9.07
N VAL A 123 1.80 10.21 8.31
CA VAL A 123 1.58 10.85 7.00
C VAL A 123 0.64 12.06 7.09
N GLU A 124 0.09 12.34 8.28
CA GLU A 124 -0.80 13.48 8.58
C GLU A 124 -0.03 14.70 9.09
#